data_AF-A0A6L5FR97-F1
#
_entry.id   AF-A0A6L5FR97-F1
#
_cell.length_a   1.000
_cell.length_b   1.000
_cell.length_c   1.000
_cell.angle_alpha   90.00
_cell.angle_beta   90.00
_cell.angle_gamma   90.00
#
_symmetry.space_group_name_H-M   'P 1'
#
loop_
_entity.id
_entity.type
_entity.pdbx_description
1 polymer ?
#
loop_
_entity_poly.entity_id
_entity_poly.type
_entity_poly.pdbx_seq_one_letter_code
_entity_poly.pdbx_strand_id
1 'polypeptide(L)'
;MAGRKPSLTCDEKTLKTIEGLAKIQCTQAEAAAVLGCHRETFINFLNANPEARARWDNGLEAGKASVRRNLFKLSETNTAAAIWLSKQYLGMREPTQSHQHAVGTYDLTKISDADLTRLESILGTVPLAPGDPGGADQA
;
A
#
# COMPACT_ATOMS: atom_id res chain seq x y z
N MET A 1 36.28 23.16 -9.07
CA MET A 1 36.05 21.78 -9.56
C MET A 1 35.58 20.93 -8.38
N ALA A 2 34.28 20.88 -8.10
CA ALA A 2 33.76 20.04 -7.03
C ALA A 2 33.83 18.59 -7.52
N GLY A 3 34.80 17.83 -7.01
CA GLY A 3 35.00 16.43 -7.37
C GLY A 3 33.72 15.62 -7.13
N ARG A 4 33.40 14.75 -8.08
CA ARG A 4 32.33 13.75 -7.98
C ARG A 4 32.47 13.06 -6.62
N LYS A 5 31.43 13.14 -5.78
CA LYS A 5 31.41 12.45 -4.47
C LYS A 5 31.85 10.99 -4.67
N PRO A 6 32.72 10.46 -3.79
CA PRO A 6 33.29 9.13 -3.96
C PRO A 6 32.18 8.09 -4.07
N SER A 7 32.36 7.14 -4.99
CA SER A 7 31.46 6.00 -5.15
C SER A 7 31.36 5.25 -3.82
N LEU A 8 30.15 4.83 -3.44
CA LEU A 8 29.99 3.83 -2.39
C LEU A 8 30.88 2.62 -2.72
N THR A 9 31.75 2.25 -1.79
CA THR A 9 32.64 1.12 -1.91
C THR A 9 31.98 -0.13 -1.31
N CYS A 10 32.18 -1.27 -1.96
CA CYS A 10 31.75 -2.58 -1.46
C CYS A 10 32.69 -3.10 -0.36
N ASP A 11 32.94 -2.29 0.65
CA ASP A 11 33.68 -2.72 1.82
C ASP A 11 32.75 -3.50 2.76
N GLU A 12 33.27 -4.52 3.44
CA GLU A 12 32.52 -5.32 4.42
C GLU A 12 31.83 -4.44 5.50
N LYS A 13 32.47 -3.32 5.88
CA LYS A 13 31.89 -2.35 6.81
C LYS A 13 30.63 -1.69 6.24
N THR A 14 30.67 -1.30 4.97
CA THR A 14 29.51 -0.69 4.27
C THR A 14 28.38 -1.69 4.14
N LEU A 15 28.70 -2.95 3.79
CA LEU A 15 27.70 -4.03 3.69
C LEU A 15 27.01 -4.30 5.04
N LYS A 16 27.76 -4.33 6.15
CA LYS A 16 27.19 -4.47 7.49
C LYS A 16 26.27 -3.30 7.86
N THR A 17 26.65 -2.07 7.51
CA THR A 17 25.82 -0.89 7.75
C THR A 17 24.52 -0.97 6.93
N ILE A 18 24.60 -1.37 5.65
CA ILE A 18 23.44 -1.57 4.77
C ILE A 18 22.50 -2.63 5.34
N GLU A 19 23.04 -3.77 5.77
CA GLU A 19 22.25 -4.84 6.40
C GLU A 19 21.60 -4.37 7.71
N GLY A 20 22.33 -3.59 8.53
CA GLY A 20 21.81 -3.01 9.77
C GLY A 20 20.66 -2.03 9.53
N LEU A 21 20.80 -1.15 8.53
CA LEU A 21 19.77 -0.20 8.12
C LEU A 21 18.52 -0.93 7.59
N ALA A 22 18.71 -1.99 6.82
CA ALA A 22 17.59 -2.82 6.36
C ALA A 22 16.87 -3.52 7.52
N LYS A 23 17.59 -4.02 8.53
CA LYS A 23 17.00 -4.68 9.71
C LYS A 23 16.04 -3.80 10.49
N ILE A 24 16.30 -2.50 10.54
CA ILE A 24 15.41 -1.52 11.19
C ILE A 24 14.29 -1.02 10.28
N GLN A 25 14.12 -1.63 9.09
CA GLN A 25 13.12 -1.24 8.09
C GLN A 25 13.27 0.20 7.58
N CYS A 26 14.50 0.73 7.54
CA CYS A 26 14.73 2.03 6.92
C CYS A 26 14.40 2.00 5.42
N THR A 27 13.88 3.11 4.92
CA THR A 27 13.71 3.33 3.49
C THR A 27 15.06 3.53 2.80
N GLN A 28 15.10 3.31 1.48
CA GLN A 28 16.32 3.56 0.70
C GLN A 28 16.73 5.05 0.70
N ALA A 29 15.78 5.97 0.89
CA ALA A 29 16.06 7.39 1.02
C ALA A 29 16.78 7.71 2.34
N GLU A 30 16.31 7.14 3.45
CA GLU A 30 16.96 7.27 4.76
C GLU A 30 18.32 6.59 4.78
N ALA A 31 18.43 5.39 4.20
CA ALA A 31 19.72 4.70 4.08
C ALA A 31 20.73 5.51 3.26
N ALA A 32 20.30 6.13 2.16
CA ALA A 32 21.15 7.01 1.36
C ALA A 32 21.61 8.25 2.15
N ALA A 33 20.72 8.86 2.93
CA ALA A 33 21.05 9.99 3.80
C ALA A 33 22.09 9.63 4.86
N VAL A 34 21.95 8.46 5.51
CA VAL A 34 22.93 7.95 6.49
C VAL A 34 24.29 7.68 5.84
N LEU A 35 24.29 7.17 4.61
CA LEU A 35 25.51 6.91 3.84
C LEU A 35 26.07 8.16 3.12
N GLY A 36 25.45 9.33 3.29
CA GLY A 36 25.93 10.60 2.73
C GLY A 36 25.80 10.73 1.20
N CYS A 37 24.96 9.90 0.57
CA CYS A 37 24.77 9.86 -0.88
C CYS A 37 23.34 10.21 -1.29
N HIS A 38 23.11 10.46 -2.58
CA HIS A 38 21.76 10.68 -3.10
C HIS A 38 21.03 9.34 -3.21
N ARG A 39 19.69 9.34 -3.07
CA ARG A 39 18.85 8.13 -3.19
C ARG A 39 19.17 7.32 -4.44
N GLU A 40 19.26 7.99 -5.58
CA GLU A 40 19.57 7.37 -6.87
C GLU A 40 20.94 6.68 -6.88
N THR A 41 21.93 7.27 -6.20
CA THR A 41 23.26 6.67 -6.08
C THR A 41 23.22 5.38 -5.28
N PHE A 42 22.43 5.32 -4.22
CA PHE A 42 22.24 4.11 -3.43
C PHE A 42 21.49 3.02 -4.20
N ILE A 43 20.43 3.37 -4.93
CA ILE A 43 19.69 2.44 -5.80
C ILE A 43 20.61 1.85 -6.86
N ASN A 44 21.36 2.70 -7.57
CA ASN A 44 22.31 2.26 -8.58
C ASN A 44 23.42 1.39 -7.98
N PHE A 45 23.86 1.69 -6.76
CA PHE A 45 24.83 0.86 -6.05
C PHE A 45 24.28 -0.54 -5.72
N LEU A 46 23.04 -0.65 -5.26
CA LEU A 46 22.40 -1.95 -5.02
C LEU A 46 22.21 -2.74 -6.32
N ASN A 47 21.86 -2.07 -7.42
CA ASN A 47 21.70 -2.71 -8.73
C ASN A 47 23.04 -3.18 -9.32
N ALA A 48 24.10 -2.40 -9.12
CA ALA A 48 25.44 -2.73 -9.61
C ALA A 48 26.13 -3.84 -8.79
N ASN A 49 25.76 -4.00 -7.52
CA ASN A 49 26.41 -4.93 -6.58
C ASN A 49 25.41 -5.93 -6.00
N PRO A 50 25.30 -7.14 -6.59
CA PRO A 50 24.37 -8.17 -6.15
C PRO A 50 24.53 -8.57 -4.68
N GLU A 51 25.75 -8.54 -4.15
CA GLU A 51 25.99 -8.86 -2.74
C GLU A 51 25.35 -7.82 -1.81
N ALA A 52 25.50 -6.53 -2.11
CA ALA A 52 24.87 -5.46 -1.33
C ALA A 52 23.34 -5.58 -1.37
N ARG A 53 22.80 -5.95 -2.54
CA ARG A 53 21.37 -6.23 -2.69
C ARG A 53 20.90 -7.40 -1.84
N ALA A 54 21.62 -8.52 -1.87
CA ALA A 54 21.29 -9.69 -1.07
C ALA A 54 21.34 -9.39 0.44
N ARG A 55 22.34 -8.63 0.90
CA ARG A 55 22.43 -8.18 2.31
C ARG A 55 21.28 -7.27 2.69
N TRP A 56 20.89 -6.34 1.82
CA TRP A 56 19.73 -5.47 2.03
C TRP A 56 18.43 -6.27 2.15
N ASP A 57 18.15 -7.17 1.19
CA ASP A 57 16.92 -7.96 1.18
C ASP A 57 16.86 -8.92 2.39
N ASN A 58 17.98 -9.59 2.73
CA ASN A 58 18.08 -10.42 3.94
C ASN A 58 17.87 -9.60 5.22
N GLY A 59 18.39 -8.37 5.27
CA GLY A 59 18.17 -7.46 6.38
C GLY A 59 16.69 -7.10 6.55
N LEU A 60 15.97 -6.82 5.45
CA LEU A 60 14.54 -6.55 5.49
C LEU A 60 13.75 -7.74 6.04
N GLU A 61 14.05 -8.96 5.61
CA GLU A 61 13.38 -10.16 6.12
C GLU A 61 13.70 -10.42 7.60
N ALA A 62 14.95 -10.22 8.01
CA ALA A 62 15.35 -10.32 9.41
C ALA A 62 14.65 -9.27 10.31
N GLY A 63 14.44 -8.07 9.77
CA GLY A 63 13.68 -7.03 10.45
C GLY A 63 12.20 -7.40 10.61
N LYS A 64 11.55 -7.91 9.57
CA LYS A 64 10.17 -8.42 9.64
C LYS A 64 10.04 -9.56 10.66
N ALA A 65 11.01 -10.47 10.69
CA ALA A 65 11.05 -11.54 11.69
C ALA A 65 11.16 -10.99 13.12
N SER A 66 11.92 -9.91 13.33
CA SER A 66 12.06 -9.25 14.63
C SER A 66 10.76 -8.54 15.06
N VAL A 67 10.10 -7.83 14.14
CA VAL A 67 8.77 -7.23 14.38
C VAL A 67 7.75 -8.31 14.74
N ARG A 68 7.75 -9.44 14.01
CA ARG A 68 6.86 -10.57 14.30
C ARG A 68 7.08 -11.10 15.72
N ARG A 69 8.34 -11.33 16.14
CA ARG A 69 8.66 -11.77 17.52
C ARG A 69 8.18 -10.77 18.57
N ASN A 70 8.37 -9.48 18.32
CA ASN A 70 7.91 -8.43 19.24
C ASN A 70 6.38 -8.40 19.33
N LEU A 71 5.68 -8.60 18.22
CA LEU A 71 4.23 -8.64 18.20
C LEU A 71 3.67 -9.84 18.97
N PHE A 72 4.31 -11.02 18.88
CA PHE A 72 3.96 -12.17 19.71
C PHE A 72 4.12 -11.86 21.20
N LYS A 73 5.23 -11.25 21.62
CA LYS A 73 5.41 -10.83 23.02
C LYS A 73 4.38 -9.79 23.44
N LEU A 74 4.09 -8.81 22.59
CA LEU A 74 3.11 -7.77 22.88
C LEU A 74 1.70 -8.34 23.07
N SER A 75 1.37 -9.43 22.37
CA SER A 75 0.06 -10.08 22.48
C SER A 75 -0.23 -10.69 23.86
N GLU A 76 0.80 -10.92 24.68
CA GLU A 76 0.64 -11.40 26.06
C GLU A 76 -0.04 -10.35 26.96
N THR A 77 0.09 -9.07 26.62
CA THR A 77 -0.44 -7.95 27.43
C THR A 77 -1.44 -7.07 26.68
N ASN A 78 -1.42 -7.07 25.35
CA ASN A 78 -2.27 -6.22 24.52
C ASN A 78 -3.30 -7.06 23.73
N THR A 79 -4.58 -6.86 24.04
CA THR A 79 -5.70 -7.57 23.41
C THR A 79 -5.80 -7.32 21.90
N ALA A 80 -5.50 -6.12 21.42
CA ALA A 80 -5.58 -5.82 19.98
C ALA A 80 -4.52 -6.61 19.19
N ALA A 81 -3.31 -6.73 19.73
CA ALA A 81 -2.27 -7.56 19.14
C ALA A 81 -2.65 -9.06 19.14
N ALA A 82 -3.25 -9.55 20.22
CA ALA A 82 -3.76 -10.92 20.31
C ALA A 82 -4.87 -11.18 19.27
N ILE A 83 -5.88 -10.30 19.18
CA ILE A 83 -6.96 -10.40 18.18
C ILE A 83 -6.37 -10.43 16.77
N TRP A 84 -5.43 -9.53 16.47
CA TRP A 84 -4.79 -9.51 15.15
C TRP A 84 -4.06 -10.82 14.84
N LEU A 85 -3.27 -11.35 15.78
CA LEU A 85 -2.58 -12.62 15.60
C LEU A 85 -3.56 -13.80 15.45
N SER A 86 -4.63 -13.83 16.24
CA SER A 86 -5.69 -14.83 16.11
C SER A 86 -6.34 -14.80 14.73
N LYS A 87 -6.58 -13.60 14.18
CA LYS A 87 -7.09 -13.45 12.81
C LYS A 87 -6.10 -13.97 11.77
N GLN A 88 -4.82 -13.62 11.89
CA GLN A 88 -3.80 -13.97 10.89
C GLN A 88 -3.36 -15.44 10.93
N TYR A 89 -3.15 -16.02 12.12
CA TYR A 89 -2.58 -17.36 12.27
C TYR A 89 -3.62 -18.44 12.55
N LEU A 90 -4.75 -18.11 13.18
CA LEU A 90 -5.80 -19.08 13.52
C LEU A 90 -6.98 -19.01 12.54
N GLY A 91 -6.96 -18.10 11.57
CA GLY A 91 -8.02 -17.94 10.58
C GLY A 91 -9.35 -17.48 11.18
N MET A 92 -9.34 -16.92 12.40
CA MET A 92 -10.53 -16.33 13.00
C MET A 92 -10.93 -15.13 12.14
N ARG A 93 -12.04 -15.25 11.40
CA ARG A 93 -12.57 -14.16 10.58
C ARG A 93 -13.79 -13.57 11.26
N GLU A 94 -13.88 -12.26 11.24
CA GLU A 94 -15.14 -11.61 11.59
C GLU A 94 -16.15 -11.86 10.46
N PRO A 95 -17.42 -12.13 10.80
CA PRO A 95 -18.46 -12.22 9.80
C PRO A 95 -18.52 -10.88 9.06
N THR A 96 -18.41 -10.92 7.74
CA THR A 96 -18.63 -9.74 6.92
C THR A 96 -20.10 -9.37 7.08
N GLN A 97 -20.39 -8.34 7.88
CA GLN A 97 -21.71 -7.72 7.85
C GLN A 97 -21.83 -7.08 6.47
N SER A 98 -22.43 -7.82 5.53
CA SER A 98 -22.97 -7.23 4.33
C SER A 98 -24.05 -6.26 4.79
N HIS A 99 -23.76 -4.96 4.74
CA HIS A 99 -24.82 -3.96 4.71
C HIS A 99 -25.55 -4.14 3.38
N GLN A 100 -26.35 -5.20 3.28
CA GLN A 100 -27.42 -5.32 2.30
C GLN A 100 -28.44 -4.27 2.69
N HIS A 101 -28.16 -3.01 2.37
CA HIS A 101 -29.25 -2.10 2.10
C HIS A 101 -30.01 -2.76 0.95
N ALA A 102 -31.25 -3.15 1.19
CA ALA A 102 -32.11 -3.64 0.14
C ALA A 102 -32.15 -2.54 -0.93
N VAL A 103 -31.43 -2.75 -2.03
CA VAL A 103 -31.63 -1.94 -3.23
C VAL A 103 -32.99 -2.40 -3.74
N GLY A 104 -34.03 -1.79 -3.21
CA GLY A 104 -35.39 -1.98 -3.70
C GLY A 104 -35.37 -1.74 -5.21
N THR A 105 -36.03 -2.60 -5.96
CA THR A 105 -36.31 -2.32 -7.37
C THR A 105 -37.37 -1.23 -7.37
N TYR A 106 -36.95 0.01 -7.63
CA TYR A 106 -37.87 1.13 -7.74
C TYR A 106 -38.36 1.22 -9.18
N ASP A 107 -39.68 1.12 -9.34
CA ASP A 107 -40.34 1.37 -10.61
C ASP A 107 -40.32 2.89 -10.90
N LEU A 108 -39.35 3.32 -11.71
CA LEU A 108 -39.13 4.73 -12.04
C LEU A 108 -40.32 5.35 -12.81
N THR A 109 -41.24 4.54 -13.34
CA THR A 109 -42.42 5.02 -14.06
C THR A 109 -43.52 5.56 -13.13
N LYS A 110 -43.43 5.27 -11.82
CA LYS A 110 -44.41 5.68 -10.81
C LYS A 110 -43.92 6.80 -9.90
N ILE A 111 -42.72 7.33 -10.17
CA ILE A 111 -42.13 8.43 -9.42
C ILE A 111 -42.82 9.74 -9.85
N SER A 112 -43.17 10.57 -8.87
CA SER A 112 -43.73 11.90 -9.14
C SER A 112 -42.65 12.87 -9.61
N ASP A 113 -43.01 13.88 -10.40
CA ASP A 113 -42.07 14.92 -10.87
C ASP A 113 -41.36 15.64 -9.69
N ALA A 114 -42.03 15.73 -8.55
CA ALA A 114 -41.47 16.29 -7.32
C ALA A 114 -40.34 15.42 -6.73
N ASP A 115 -40.49 14.10 -6.83
CA ASP A 115 -39.46 13.15 -6.37
C ASP A 115 -38.31 13.05 -7.37
N LEU A 116 -38.58 13.24 -8.67
CA LEU A 116 -37.55 13.34 -9.70
C LEU A 116 -36.66 14.57 -9.49
N THR A 117 -37.28 15.72 -9.19
CA THR A 117 -36.56 16.98 -8.89
C THR A 117 -35.63 16.84 -7.67
N ARG A 118 -36.07 16.09 -6.64
CA ARG A 118 -35.23 15.77 -5.48
C ARG A 118 -34.02 14.92 -5.85
N LEU A 119 -34.21 13.93 -6.73
CA LEU A 119 -33.12 13.08 -7.20
C LEU A 119 -32.10 13.88 -8.02
N GLU A 120 -32.56 14.77 -8.90
CA GLU A 120 -31.70 15.68 -9.67
C GLU A 120 -30.89 16.60 -8.74
N SER A 121 -31.50 17.10 -7.67
CA SER A 121 -30.78 17.89 -6.66
C SER A 121 -29.69 17.11 -5.92
N ILE A 122 -29.85 15.80 -5.74
CA ILE A 122 -28.88 14.93 -5.03
C ILE A 122 -27.75 14.51 -5.98
N LEU A 123 -28.09 14.18 -7.22
CA LEU A 123 -27.16 13.67 -8.23
C LEU A 123 -26.37 14.79 -8.94
N GLY A 124 -26.84 16.04 -8.84
CA GLY A 124 -26.29 17.17 -9.58
C GLY A 124 -26.65 17.11 -11.07
N THR A 125 -26.36 18.20 -11.80
CA THR A 125 -26.56 18.24 -13.26
C THR A 125 -25.64 17.23 -13.94
N VAL A 126 -26.19 16.10 -14.35
CA VAL A 126 -25.54 15.18 -15.28
C VAL A 126 -25.42 15.92 -16.62
N PRO A 127 -24.20 16.12 -17.17
CA PRO A 127 -24.07 16.63 -18.52
C PRO A 127 -24.80 15.67 -19.46
N LEU A 128 -25.83 16.14 -20.17
CA LEU A 128 -26.44 15.37 -21.24
C LEU A 128 -25.36 15.05 -22.27
N ALA A 129 -24.87 13.81 -22.25
CA ALA A 129 -24.15 13.27 -23.38
C ALA A 129 -25.14 13.32 -24.58
N PRO A 130 -24.73 13.84 -25.74
CA PRO A 130 -25.59 13.86 -26.92
C PRO A 130 -25.99 12.42 -27.23
N GLY A 131 -27.31 12.19 -27.28
CA GLY A 131 -27.89 10.86 -27.46
C GLY A 131 -27.33 10.15 -28.67
N ASP A 132 -27.03 8.87 -28.49
CA ASP A 132 -26.74 7.92 -29.56
C ASP A 132 -28.03 7.71 -30.39
N PRO A 133 -28.07 8.11 -31.68
CA PRO A 133 -29.22 7.85 -32.54
C PRO A 133 -29.04 6.45 -33.15
N GLY A 134 -29.28 5.42 -32.36
CA GLY A 134 -29.07 4.02 -32.75
C GLY A 134 -30.33 3.17 -32.63
N GLY A 135 -31.30 3.35 -33.52
CA GLY A 135 -32.51 2.52 -33.53
C GLY A 135 -33.49 2.83 -34.65
N ALA A 136 -33.01 2.93 -35.89
CA ALA A 136 -33.87 2.93 -37.06
C ALA A 136 -34.18 1.48 -37.49
N ASP A 137 -35.44 1.12 -37.25
CA ASP A 137 -36.30 0.15 -37.93
C ASP A 137 -35.73 -0.44 -39.24
N GLN A 138 -35.62 -1.78 -39.30
CA GLN A 138 -35.54 -2.53 -40.55
C GLN A 138 -36.64 -3.59 -40.53
N ALA A 139 -37.69 -3.32 -41.31
CA ALA A 139 -38.66 -4.27 -41.82
C ALA A 139 -38.61 -4.22 -43.36
#